data_AF-A0A161SZ67-F1
#
_entry.id   AF-A0A161SZ67-F1
#
_cell.length_a   1.000
_cell.length_b   1.000
_cell.length_c   1.000
_cell.angle_alpha   90.00
_cell.angle_beta   90.00
_cell.angle_gamma   90.00
#
_symmetry.space_group_name_H-M   'P 1'
#
loop_
_entity.id
_entity.type
_entity.pdbx_description
1 polymer ?
#
loop_
_entity_poly.entity_id
_entity_poly.type
_entity_poly.pdbx_seq_one_letter_code
_entity_poly.pdbx_strand_id
1 'polypeptide(L)'
;MSDDSIRALVLDELKRLRKRSGAVTVDALSLAPTLCELLGAGDPFLAYTRLSHHLLDGSDERSITAAAASLGFSSDGDTHLHRLTEAGQQLSVDQRQARRLSDEGLEALARLITTNWTIEAVPEFTAILIAERDGVTVAFHAHHPAVAVMREPVVEVLSGDERTVRPLSWSVAEDGARIRLRCGMPLGLAYDERETSLTVQWRGELWPKFSVRLVGGASPDSVETLGNRLMLRLWAAT
;
A
#
# COMPACT_ATOMS: atom_id res chain seq x y z
N MET A 1 18.67 8.26 -11.17
CA MET A 1 18.23 7.40 -12.29
C MET A 1 16.88 7.90 -12.75
N SER A 2 16.62 8.02 -14.04
CA SER A 2 15.27 8.37 -14.52
C SER A 2 14.29 7.21 -14.30
N ASP A 3 13.00 7.51 -14.17
CA ASP A 3 11.94 6.49 -14.02
C ASP A 3 11.98 5.45 -15.15
N ASP A 4 12.29 5.89 -16.38
CA ASP A 4 12.48 5.01 -17.53
C ASP A 4 13.66 4.03 -17.36
N SER A 5 14.72 4.45 -16.66
CA SER A 5 15.88 3.59 -16.36
C SER A 5 15.54 2.54 -15.31
N ILE A 6 14.76 2.89 -14.28
CA ILE A 6 14.33 1.92 -13.25
C ILE A 6 13.37 0.90 -13.87
N ARG A 7 12.43 1.37 -14.70
CA ARG A 7 11.47 0.50 -15.39
C ARG A 7 12.15 -0.52 -16.30
N ALA A 8 13.20 -0.10 -17.01
CA ALA A 8 13.99 -1.00 -17.83
C ALA A 8 14.68 -2.10 -17.01
N LEU A 9 15.22 -1.76 -15.83
CA LEU A 9 15.85 -2.72 -14.91
C LEU A 9 14.83 -3.72 -14.36
N VAL A 10 13.67 -3.25 -13.92
CA VAL A 10 12.56 -4.09 -13.46
C VAL A 10 12.12 -5.07 -14.54
N LEU A 11 11.93 -4.58 -15.78
CA LEU A 11 11.53 -5.41 -16.90
C LEU A 11 12.60 -6.48 -17.23
N ASP A 12 13.88 -6.13 -17.16
CA ASP A 12 14.97 -7.09 -17.36
C ASP A 12 14.98 -8.18 -16.27
N GLU A 13 14.82 -7.79 -15.01
CA GLU A 13 14.73 -8.74 -13.89
C GLU A 13 13.55 -9.68 -14.02
N LEU A 14 12.36 -9.18 -14.37
CA LEU A 14 11.18 -10.01 -14.66
C LEU A 14 11.43 -11.00 -15.80
N LYS A 15 12.09 -10.54 -16.89
CA LYS A 15 12.46 -11.40 -18.02
C LYS A 15 13.49 -12.45 -17.64
N ARG A 16 14.44 -12.14 -16.76
CA ARG A 16 15.42 -13.09 -16.21
C ARG A 16 14.74 -14.13 -15.33
N LEU A 17 13.86 -13.71 -14.41
CA LEU A 17 13.07 -14.60 -13.56
C LEU A 17 12.24 -15.58 -14.39
N ARG A 18 11.53 -15.09 -15.42
CA ARG A 18 10.75 -15.93 -16.35
C ARG A 18 11.57 -17.07 -16.97
N LYS A 19 12.83 -16.81 -17.34
CA LYS A 19 13.67 -17.79 -18.03
C LYS A 19 14.23 -18.90 -17.13
N ARG A 20 14.09 -18.78 -15.81
CA ARG A 20 14.53 -19.82 -14.87
C ARG A 20 13.68 -21.08 -15.01
N SER A 21 14.28 -22.21 -14.66
CA SER A 21 13.57 -23.47 -14.49
C SER A 21 12.68 -23.40 -13.24
N GLY A 22 11.49 -23.98 -13.34
CA GLY A 22 10.48 -23.93 -12.29
C GLY A 22 9.84 -22.55 -12.12
N ALA A 23 8.92 -22.46 -11.16
CA ALA A 23 8.26 -21.20 -10.79
C ALA A 23 9.24 -20.22 -10.15
N VAL A 24 8.88 -18.93 -10.16
CA VAL A 24 9.56 -17.93 -9.34
C VAL A 24 9.43 -18.32 -7.87
N THR A 25 10.57 -18.32 -7.17
CA THR A 25 10.64 -18.58 -5.72
C THR A 25 11.23 -17.36 -5.01
N VAL A 26 11.17 -17.36 -3.67
CA VAL A 26 11.85 -16.37 -2.83
C VAL A 26 13.35 -16.31 -3.14
N ASP A 27 14.01 -17.47 -3.28
CA ASP A 27 15.44 -17.56 -3.64
C ASP A 27 15.75 -17.02 -5.05
N ALA A 28 14.81 -17.16 -5.99
CA ALA A 28 14.97 -16.57 -7.31
C ALA A 28 14.86 -15.04 -7.25
N LEU A 29 13.92 -14.53 -6.44
CA LEU A 29 13.71 -13.10 -6.24
C LEU A 29 14.87 -12.43 -5.50
N SER A 30 15.55 -13.09 -4.57
CA SER A 30 16.72 -12.53 -3.90
C SER A 30 17.87 -12.19 -4.86
N LEU A 31 17.84 -12.73 -6.09
CA LEU A 31 18.78 -12.42 -7.18
C LEU A 31 18.29 -11.28 -8.11
N ALA A 32 17.13 -10.69 -7.81
CA ALA A 32 16.51 -9.58 -8.49
C ALA A 32 16.45 -8.37 -7.53
N PRO A 33 17.57 -7.66 -7.35
CA PRO A 33 17.70 -6.62 -6.33
C PRO A 33 16.75 -5.43 -6.57
N THR A 34 16.46 -5.07 -7.82
CA THR A 34 15.56 -3.95 -8.12
C THR A 34 14.13 -4.30 -7.74
N LEU A 35 13.67 -5.52 -8.05
CA LEU A 35 12.38 -6.04 -7.62
C LEU A 35 12.29 -6.18 -6.10
N CYS A 36 13.33 -6.71 -5.44
CA CYS A 36 13.38 -6.81 -3.99
C CYS A 36 13.29 -5.44 -3.31
N GLU A 37 13.99 -4.43 -3.85
CA GLU A 37 13.94 -3.07 -3.33
C GLU A 37 12.54 -2.47 -3.48
N LEU A 38 11.99 -2.48 -4.69
CA LEU A 38 10.71 -1.81 -5.00
C LEU A 38 9.50 -2.50 -4.39
N LEU A 39 9.49 -3.83 -4.37
CA LEU A 39 8.37 -4.61 -3.85
C LEU A 39 8.57 -4.99 -2.39
N GLY A 40 9.80 -5.15 -1.90
CA GLY A 40 10.08 -5.73 -0.59
C GLY A 40 10.88 -4.84 0.36
N ALA A 41 11.27 -3.62 -0.03
CA ALA A 41 12.23 -2.81 0.71
C ALA A 41 13.52 -3.59 1.06
N GLY A 42 13.97 -4.42 0.11
CA GLY A 42 15.14 -5.28 0.25
C GLY A 42 14.85 -6.69 0.79
N ASP A 43 13.64 -6.97 1.28
CA ASP A 43 13.24 -8.32 1.74
C ASP A 43 12.65 -9.17 0.58
N PRO A 44 13.33 -10.27 0.18
CA PRO A 44 12.86 -11.15 -0.89
C PRO A 44 11.54 -11.86 -0.59
N PHE A 45 11.26 -12.18 0.67
CA PHE A 45 10.02 -12.85 1.05
C PHE A 45 8.84 -11.90 0.88
N LEU A 46 8.97 -10.67 1.38
CA LEU A 46 7.97 -9.63 1.21
C LEU A 46 7.74 -9.29 -0.27
N ALA A 47 8.83 -9.20 -1.06
CA ALA A 47 8.75 -9.00 -2.50
C ALA A 47 8.00 -10.13 -3.20
N TYR A 48 8.25 -11.39 -2.83
CA TYR A 48 7.55 -12.56 -3.38
C TYR A 48 6.07 -12.54 -3.06
N THR A 49 5.69 -12.36 -1.79
CA THR A 49 4.29 -12.33 -1.36
C THR A 49 3.53 -11.23 -2.09
N ARG A 50 4.12 -10.04 -2.21
CA ARG A 50 3.51 -8.93 -2.94
C ARG A 50 3.38 -9.25 -4.42
N LEU A 51 4.47 -9.64 -5.10
CA LEU A 51 4.41 -10.02 -6.52
C LEU A 51 3.31 -11.07 -6.78
N SER A 52 3.23 -12.10 -5.93
CA SER A 52 2.20 -13.15 -6.00
C SER A 52 0.81 -12.58 -5.86
N HIS A 53 0.56 -11.76 -4.83
CA HIS A 53 -0.74 -11.19 -4.56
C HIS A 53 -1.27 -10.43 -5.77
N HIS A 54 -0.50 -9.52 -6.36
CA HIS A 54 -1.04 -8.70 -7.46
C HIS A 54 -1.15 -9.44 -8.79
N LEU A 55 -0.31 -10.47 -9.01
CA LEU A 55 -0.48 -11.34 -10.17
C LEU A 55 -1.74 -12.22 -10.04
N LEU A 56 -2.14 -12.53 -8.81
CA LEU A 56 -3.26 -13.40 -8.50
C LEU A 56 -4.53 -12.63 -8.08
N ASP A 57 -4.47 -11.30 -7.90
CA ASP A 57 -5.60 -10.44 -7.48
C ASP A 57 -6.65 -10.24 -8.59
N GLY A 58 -6.72 -11.16 -9.55
CA GLY A 58 -7.86 -11.29 -10.45
C GLY A 58 -8.00 -10.19 -11.51
N SER A 59 -6.91 -9.59 -12.00
CA SER A 59 -7.02 -8.77 -13.21
C SER A 59 -7.41 -9.69 -14.38
N ASP A 60 -8.60 -9.51 -14.95
CA ASP A 60 -9.07 -10.22 -16.16
C ASP A 60 -8.28 -9.86 -17.43
N GLU A 61 -7.21 -9.07 -17.30
CA GLU A 61 -6.32 -8.75 -18.40
C GLU A 61 -5.49 -9.97 -18.81
N ARG A 62 -5.80 -10.50 -20.00
CA ARG A 62 -5.14 -11.65 -20.62
C ARG A 62 -3.61 -11.56 -20.64
N SER A 63 -3.07 -10.35 -20.73
CA SER A 63 -1.62 -10.07 -20.67
C SER A 63 -1.02 -10.38 -19.30
N ILE A 64 -1.68 -9.96 -18.22
CA ILE A 64 -1.25 -10.25 -16.84
C ILE A 64 -1.41 -11.74 -16.55
N THR A 65 -2.49 -12.38 -16.99
CA THR A 65 -2.67 -13.84 -16.86
C THR A 65 -1.52 -14.59 -17.55
N ALA A 66 -1.17 -14.21 -18.77
CA ALA A 66 -0.05 -14.81 -19.50
C ALA A 66 1.30 -14.56 -18.82
N ALA A 67 1.50 -13.38 -18.23
CA ALA A 67 2.69 -13.05 -17.45
C ALA A 67 2.80 -13.90 -16.18
N ALA A 68 1.72 -13.99 -15.39
CA ALA A 68 1.64 -14.80 -14.17
C ALA A 68 1.94 -16.28 -14.44
N ALA A 69 1.33 -16.84 -15.48
CA ALA A 69 1.61 -18.21 -15.92
C ALA A 69 3.07 -18.35 -16.34
N SER A 70 3.61 -17.42 -17.13
CA SER A 70 5.01 -17.50 -17.59
C SER A 70 6.05 -17.44 -16.45
N LEU A 71 5.71 -16.80 -15.34
CA LEU A 71 6.51 -16.74 -14.11
C LEU A 71 6.27 -17.95 -13.18
N GLY A 72 5.28 -18.80 -13.48
CA GLY A 72 4.96 -20.00 -12.70
C GLY A 72 4.09 -19.77 -11.47
N PHE A 73 3.33 -18.67 -11.43
CA PHE A 73 2.35 -18.43 -10.34
C PHE A 73 1.02 -19.15 -10.55
N SER A 74 0.71 -19.52 -11.81
CA SER A 74 -0.55 -20.17 -12.19
C SER A 74 -0.34 -21.37 -13.13
N SER A 75 0.88 -21.91 -13.17
CA SER A 75 1.29 -23.01 -14.03
C SER A 75 2.43 -23.79 -13.39
N ASP A 76 2.36 -25.12 -13.47
CA ASP A 76 3.35 -26.05 -12.91
C ASP A 76 4.46 -26.42 -13.93
N GLY A 77 4.48 -25.77 -15.09
CA GLY A 77 5.47 -26.06 -16.12
C GLY A 77 6.90 -25.74 -15.68
N ASP A 78 7.79 -26.73 -15.77
CA ASP A 78 9.22 -26.59 -15.40
C ASP A 78 10.00 -25.61 -16.30
N THR A 79 9.50 -25.32 -17.50
CA THR A 79 10.12 -24.36 -18.43
C THR A 79 9.15 -23.28 -18.81
N HIS A 80 9.63 -22.07 -19.05
CA HIS A 80 8.77 -20.96 -19.49
C HIS A 80 8.00 -21.27 -20.79
N LEU A 81 8.56 -22.05 -21.71
CA LEU A 81 7.87 -22.47 -22.93
C LEU A 81 6.70 -23.39 -22.61
N HIS A 82 6.87 -24.33 -21.68
CA HIS A 82 5.79 -25.18 -21.21
C HIS A 82 4.68 -24.33 -20.56
N ARG A 83 5.06 -23.43 -19.64
CA ARG A 83 4.11 -22.52 -18.98
C ARG A 83 3.33 -21.63 -19.97
N LEU A 84 3.99 -21.15 -21.02
CA LEU A 84 3.34 -20.38 -22.08
C LEU A 84 2.42 -21.22 -22.97
N THR A 85 2.72 -22.51 -23.16
CA THR A 85 1.81 -23.43 -23.85
C THR A 85 0.53 -23.64 -23.04
N GLU A 86 0.65 -23.87 -21.72
CA GLU A 86 -0.50 -24.00 -20.82
C GLU A 86 -1.32 -22.70 -20.76
N ALA A 87 -0.64 -21.55 -20.65
CA ALA A 87 -1.29 -20.24 -20.71
C ALA A 87 -2.04 -20.04 -22.04
N GLY A 88 -1.47 -20.49 -23.17
CA GLY A 88 -2.12 -20.45 -24.48
C GLY A 88 -3.40 -21.28 -24.50
N GLN A 89 -3.40 -22.47 -23.91
CA GLN A 89 -4.59 -23.30 -23.78
C GLN A 89 -5.67 -22.60 -22.93
N GLN A 90 -5.29 -22.08 -21.77
CA GLN A 90 -6.20 -21.34 -20.87
C GLN A 90 -6.80 -20.10 -21.55
N LEU A 91 -5.99 -19.35 -22.29
CA LEU A 91 -6.39 -18.12 -22.97
C LEU A 91 -6.96 -18.34 -24.37
N SER A 92 -7.08 -19.59 -24.82
CA SER A 92 -7.51 -19.97 -26.18
C SER A 92 -6.72 -19.26 -27.30
N VAL A 93 -5.39 -19.26 -27.18
CA VAL A 93 -4.45 -18.69 -28.17
C VAL A 93 -3.27 -19.65 -28.39
N ASP A 94 -2.60 -19.50 -29.53
CA ASP A 94 -1.36 -20.24 -29.76
C ASP A 94 -0.22 -19.76 -28.83
N GLN A 95 0.84 -20.56 -28.73
CA GLN A 95 1.99 -20.27 -27.88
C GLN A 95 2.70 -18.95 -28.25
N ARG A 96 2.70 -18.55 -29.53
CA ARG A 96 3.35 -17.31 -29.99
C ARG A 96 2.57 -16.09 -29.51
N GLN A 97 1.25 -16.16 -29.58
CA GLN A 97 0.36 -15.13 -29.09
C GLN A 97 0.34 -15.09 -27.56
N ALA A 98 0.40 -16.25 -26.87
CA ALA A 98 0.59 -16.30 -25.42
C ALA A 98 1.91 -15.65 -24.99
N ARG A 99 3.00 -15.87 -25.74
CA ARG A 99 4.28 -15.21 -25.51
C ARG A 99 4.19 -13.70 -25.69
N ARG A 100 3.51 -13.22 -26.74
CA ARG A 100 3.29 -11.78 -26.96
C ARG A 100 2.50 -11.16 -25.80
N LEU A 101 1.42 -11.79 -25.37
CA LEU A 101 0.63 -11.35 -24.21
C LEU A 101 1.46 -11.35 -22.93
N SER A 102 2.31 -12.36 -22.72
CA SER A 102 3.24 -12.41 -21.58
C SER A 102 4.24 -11.26 -21.64
N ASP A 103 4.85 -10.96 -22.79
CA ASP A 103 5.77 -9.84 -22.94
C ASP A 103 5.07 -8.50 -22.66
N GLU A 104 3.85 -8.29 -23.19
CA GLU A 104 3.01 -7.13 -22.88
C GLU A 104 2.65 -7.04 -21.40
N GLY A 105 2.35 -8.18 -20.77
CA GLY A 105 2.06 -8.27 -19.34
C GLY A 105 3.27 -7.96 -18.47
N LEU A 106 4.47 -8.44 -18.82
CA LEU A 106 5.71 -8.09 -18.12
C LEU A 106 6.02 -6.59 -18.24
N GLU A 107 5.73 -5.96 -19.38
CA GLU A 107 5.85 -4.51 -19.53
C GLU A 107 4.82 -3.74 -18.70
N ALA A 108 3.57 -4.23 -18.65
CA ALA A 108 2.53 -3.66 -17.80
C ALA A 108 2.90 -3.78 -16.32
N LEU A 109 3.41 -4.94 -15.89
CA LEU A 109 3.93 -5.15 -14.54
C LEU A 109 5.12 -4.25 -14.24
N ALA A 110 6.09 -4.14 -15.14
CA ALA A 110 7.23 -3.24 -14.93
C ALA A 110 6.77 -1.79 -14.77
N ARG A 111 5.81 -1.33 -15.59
CA ARG A 111 5.16 -0.02 -15.41
C ARG A 111 4.54 0.06 -14.02
N LEU A 112 3.61 -0.83 -13.67
CA LEU A 112 2.92 -0.84 -12.38
C LEU A 112 3.90 -0.83 -11.20
N ILE A 113 4.94 -1.68 -11.23
CA ILE A 113 5.98 -1.76 -10.21
C ILE A 113 6.65 -0.41 -10.00
N THR A 114 7.01 0.25 -11.10
CA THR A 114 7.68 1.56 -11.06
C THR A 114 6.78 2.76 -10.84
N THR A 115 5.48 2.67 -11.14
CA THR A 115 4.57 3.84 -11.10
C THR A 115 3.55 3.79 -9.99
N ASN A 116 3.23 2.60 -9.44
CA ASN A 116 2.07 2.42 -8.56
C ASN A 116 2.28 1.40 -7.43
N TRP A 117 3.29 0.54 -7.51
CA TRP A 117 3.36 -0.66 -6.67
C TRP A 117 4.42 -0.63 -5.57
N THR A 118 5.15 0.47 -5.43
CA THR A 118 5.83 0.76 -4.18
C THR A 118 4.76 0.90 -3.09
N ILE A 119 4.63 -0.10 -2.23
CA ILE A 119 4.01 0.05 -0.91
C ILE A 119 4.81 1.06 -0.04
N GLU A 120 5.92 1.60 -0.55
CA GLU A 120 6.57 2.79 -0.01
C GLU A 120 6.03 4.13 -0.55
N ALA A 121 5.08 4.14 -1.49
CA ALA A 121 4.41 5.35 -1.97
C ALA A 121 3.10 5.66 -1.22
N VAL A 122 2.55 4.70 -0.48
CA VAL A 122 1.28 4.89 0.24
C VAL A 122 1.56 5.69 1.51
N PRO A 123 0.99 6.90 1.67
CA PRO A 123 1.08 7.61 2.92
C PRO A 123 0.53 6.77 4.07
N GLU A 124 1.11 6.89 5.27
CA GLU A 124 0.52 6.30 6.46
C GLU A 124 0.09 7.40 7.42
N PHE A 125 -1.11 7.25 7.98
CA PHE A 125 -1.59 8.09 9.07
C PHE A 125 -1.89 7.21 10.27
N THR A 126 -1.23 7.48 11.39
CA THR A 126 -1.43 6.78 12.66
C THR A 126 -2.06 7.70 13.70
N ALA A 127 -3.24 7.31 14.19
CA ALA A 127 -3.83 7.86 15.41
C ALA A 127 -3.49 6.96 16.59
N ILE A 128 -2.90 7.52 17.64
CA ILE A 128 -2.58 6.81 18.89
C ILE A 128 -3.52 7.35 19.95
N LEU A 129 -4.42 6.50 20.44
CA LEU A 129 -5.38 6.82 21.49
C LEU A 129 -4.85 6.29 22.81
N ILE A 130 -4.70 7.18 23.78
CA ILE A 130 -4.21 6.88 25.12
C ILE A 130 -5.36 7.18 26.07
N ALA A 131 -5.86 6.14 26.75
CA ALA A 131 -6.92 6.32 27.74
C ALA A 131 -6.41 7.14 28.91
N GLU A 132 -7.24 8.10 29.32
CA GLU A 132 -7.06 8.90 30.52
C GLU A 132 -8.25 8.65 31.45
N ARG A 133 -8.17 9.13 32.70
CA ARG A 133 -9.24 8.94 33.69
C ARG A 133 -10.57 9.55 33.24
N ASP A 134 -10.51 10.75 32.67
CA ASP A 134 -11.68 11.57 32.35
C ASP A 134 -11.77 11.85 30.83
N GLY A 135 -11.16 10.99 29.99
CA GLY A 135 -11.12 11.23 28.56
C GLY A 135 -10.13 10.35 27.79
N VAL A 136 -9.77 10.81 26.60
CA VAL A 136 -8.73 10.21 25.76
C VAL A 136 -7.79 11.29 25.24
N THR A 137 -6.49 10.99 25.30
CA THR A 137 -5.46 11.79 24.63
C THR A 137 -5.16 11.15 23.29
N VAL A 138 -5.20 11.93 22.20
CA VAL A 138 -4.94 11.45 20.84
C VAL A 138 -3.68 12.12 20.28
N ALA A 139 -2.69 11.31 19.93
CA ALA A 139 -1.50 11.76 19.24
C ALA A 139 -1.52 11.29 17.78
N PHE A 140 -1.11 12.16 16.85
CA PHE A 140 -1.07 11.86 15.43
C PHE A 140 0.35 11.86 14.88
N HIS A 141 0.63 10.85 14.07
CA HIS A 141 1.85 10.73 13.29
C HIS A 141 1.48 10.35 11.87
N ALA A 142 2.17 10.92 10.90
CA ALA A 142 2.00 10.53 9.52
C ALA A 142 3.35 10.53 8.80
N HIS A 143 3.43 9.78 7.73
CA HIS A 143 4.53 9.91 6.78
C HIS A 143 4.05 9.66 5.36
N HIS A 144 4.70 10.29 4.40
CA HIS A 144 4.44 10.10 2.99
C HIS A 144 5.73 10.29 2.18
N PRO A 145 5.77 9.87 0.91
CA PRO A 145 6.91 10.15 0.04
C PRO A 145 7.12 11.64 -0.17
N ALA A 146 8.37 12.10 -0.20
CA ALA A 146 8.72 13.49 -0.48
C ALA A 146 8.29 13.95 -1.89
N VAL A 147 8.13 13.00 -2.81
CA VAL A 147 7.69 13.25 -4.19
C VAL A 147 6.17 13.45 -4.33
N ALA A 148 5.38 13.08 -3.32
CA ALA A 148 3.91 13.19 -3.37
C ALA A 148 3.45 14.57 -2.86
N VAL A 149 2.54 15.23 -3.59
CA VAL A 149 1.99 16.50 -3.14
C VAL A 149 0.90 16.26 -2.10
N MET A 150 1.27 16.46 -0.84
CA MET A 150 0.38 16.27 0.30
C MET A 150 0.17 17.59 1.06
N ARG A 151 -0.91 17.67 1.84
CA ARG A 151 -1.21 18.76 2.75
C ARG A 151 -1.42 18.21 4.15
N GLU A 152 -1.25 19.08 5.13
CA GLU A 152 -1.50 18.75 6.52
C GLU A 152 -2.93 18.21 6.73
N PRO A 153 -3.08 17.09 7.48
CA PRO A 153 -4.39 16.55 7.81
C PRO A 153 -5.22 17.55 8.61
N VAL A 154 -6.51 17.61 8.30
CA VAL A 154 -7.49 18.41 9.06
C VAL A 154 -8.16 17.49 10.07
N VAL A 155 -8.25 17.94 11.31
CA VAL A 155 -8.90 17.19 12.39
C VAL A 155 -10.12 17.96 12.87
N GLU A 156 -11.26 17.29 12.91
CA GLU A 156 -12.53 17.81 13.37
C GLU A 156 -13.01 16.99 14.56
N VAL A 157 -13.62 17.66 15.54
CA VAL A 157 -14.33 17.01 16.63
C VAL A 157 -15.80 17.33 16.46
N LEU A 158 -16.61 16.28 16.45
CA LEU A 158 -18.06 16.36 16.55
C LEU A 158 -18.42 15.99 17.98
N SER A 159 -19.04 16.89 18.74
CA SER A 159 -19.57 16.62 20.08
C SER A 159 -21.03 17.05 20.13
N GLY A 160 -21.94 16.08 20.28
CA GLY A 160 -23.36 16.29 19.98
C GLY A 160 -23.55 16.80 18.55
N ASP A 161 -24.24 17.93 18.39
CA ASP A 161 -24.50 18.55 17.08
C ASP A 161 -23.40 19.55 16.64
N GLU A 162 -22.40 19.81 17.49
CA GLU A 162 -21.38 20.82 17.21
C GLU A 162 -20.15 20.19 16.55
N ARG A 163 -19.83 20.65 15.35
CA ARG A 163 -18.59 20.31 14.63
C ARG A 163 -17.59 21.45 14.72
N THR A 164 -16.42 21.17 15.29
CA THR A 164 -15.33 22.15 15.40
C THR A 164 -14.05 21.61 14.78
N VAL A 165 -13.43 22.39 13.88
CA VAL A 165 -12.07 22.12 13.39
C VAL A 165 -11.07 22.40 14.52
N ARG A 166 -10.18 21.45 14.80
CA ARG A 166 -9.11 21.62 15.78
C ARG A 166 -7.86 22.21 15.09
N PRO A 167 -7.36 23.37 15.57
CA PRO A 167 -6.18 24.01 14.98
C PRO A 167 -4.91 23.29 15.46
N LEU A 168 -4.60 22.16 14.83
CA LEU A 168 -3.39 21.41 15.13
C LEU A 168 -2.18 22.04 14.42
N SER A 169 -1.06 22.11 15.13
CA SER A 169 0.24 22.39 14.52
C SER A 169 0.91 21.08 14.11
N TRP A 170 1.47 21.05 12.92
CA TRP A 170 2.23 19.91 12.41
C TRP A 170 3.71 20.26 12.32
N SER A 171 4.55 19.47 12.98
CA SER A 171 5.98 19.50 12.72
C SER A 171 6.27 18.65 11.49
N VAL A 172 6.87 19.24 10.48
CA VAL A 172 7.25 18.58 9.23
C VAL A 172 8.76 18.37 9.22
N ALA A 173 9.19 17.14 8.97
CA ALA A 173 10.60 16.79 8.86
C ALA A 173 10.82 15.90 7.63
N GLU A 174 11.82 16.23 6.84
CA GLU A 174 12.28 15.38 5.74
C GLU A 174 13.26 14.32 6.26
N ASP A 175 13.10 13.09 5.80
CA ASP A 175 13.93 11.93 6.14
C ASP A 175 14.19 11.13 4.86
N GLY A 176 15.25 11.51 4.15
CA GLY A 176 15.59 10.95 2.85
C GLY A 176 14.44 11.14 1.85
N ALA A 177 13.84 10.05 1.39
CA ALA A 177 12.74 10.07 0.42
C ALA A 177 11.35 10.26 1.05
N ARG A 178 11.25 10.52 2.36
CA ARG A 178 9.98 10.64 3.09
C ARG A 178 9.85 11.98 3.80
N ILE A 179 8.61 12.46 3.88
CA ILE A 179 8.20 13.55 4.75
C ILE A 179 7.44 12.94 5.93
N ARG A 180 7.87 13.27 7.14
CA ARG A 180 7.22 12.91 8.39
C ARG A 180 6.46 14.11 8.93
N LEU A 181 5.21 13.87 9.31
CA LEU A 181 4.37 14.81 10.03
C LEU A 181 4.12 14.28 11.43
N ARG A 182 4.28 15.14 12.43
CA ARG A 182 3.91 14.84 13.80
C ARG A 182 3.10 15.99 14.35
N CYS A 183 2.00 15.67 15.02
CA CYS A 183 1.22 16.69 15.70
C CYS A 183 2.03 17.25 16.87
N GLY A 184 2.16 18.58 16.93
CA GLY A 184 3.01 19.27 17.92
C GLY A 184 2.55 19.03 19.35
N MET A 185 1.24 19.08 19.59
CA MET A 185 0.63 18.79 20.89
C MET A 185 -0.47 17.74 20.72
N PRO A 186 -0.51 16.68 21.56
CA PRO A 186 -1.62 15.74 21.57
C PRO A 186 -2.97 16.44 21.82
N LEU A 187 -4.01 15.93 21.20
CA LEU A 187 -5.38 16.42 21.36
C LEU A 187 -6.05 15.70 22.53
N GLY A 188 -6.38 16.42 23.60
CA GLY A 188 -7.21 15.91 24.68
C GLY A 188 -8.69 16.02 24.35
N LEU A 189 -9.44 14.94 24.59
CA LEU A 189 -10.90 14.88 24.43
C LEU A 189 -11.48 14.37 25.75
N ALA A 190 -12.32 15.17 26.40
CA ALA A 190 -12.93 14.83 27.68
C ALA A 190 -14.13 13.91 27.46
N TYR A 191 -14.31 12.91 28.33
CA TYR A 191 -15.53 12.12 28.41
C TYR A 191 -16.63 12.98 29.07
N ASP A 192 -17.58 13.44 28.26
CA ASP A 192 -18.78 14.16 28.71
C ASP A 192 -20.05 13.38 28.35
N GLU A 193 -21.23 13.91 28.74
CA GLU A 193 -22.53 13.28 28.44
C GLU A 193 -22.90 13.34 26.94
N ARG A 194 -22.04 13.90 26.07
CA ARG A 194 -22.33 14.07 24.65
C ARG A 194 -21.57 13.03 23.83
N GLU A 195 -22.25 12.44 22.86
CA GLU A 195 -21.58 11.60 21.87
C GLU A 195 -20.47 12.40 21.19
N THR A 196 -19.25 11.88 21.24
CA THR A 196 -18.09 12.55 20.68
C THR A 196 -17.39 11.66 19.66
N SER A 197 -17.21 12.22 18.45
CA SER A 197 -16.50 11.60 17.35
C SER A 197 -15.35 12.48 16.88
N LEU A 198 -14.21 11.85 16.63
CA LEU A 198 -13.03 12.47 16.05
C LEU A 198 -12.97 12.10 14.57
N THR A 199 -12.92 13.10 13.70
CA THR A 199 -12.75 12.90 12.26
C THR A 199 -11.41 13.46 11.80
N VAL A 200 -10.65 12.65 11.06
CA VAL A 200 -9.43 13.07 10.39
C VAL A 200 -9.67 13.04 8.89
N GLN A 201 -9.39 14.16 8.23
CA GLN A 201 -9.39 14.27 6.78
C GLN A 201 -7.95 14.38 6.28
N TRP A 202 -7.51 13.34 5.58
CA TRP A 202 -6.27 13.32 4.84
C TRP A 202 -6.39 14.10 3.53
N ARG A 203 -5.34 14.84 3.15
CA ARG A 203 -5.40 15.77 2.02
C ARG A 203 -4.15 15.62 1.15
N GLY A 204 -4.37 15.31 -0.12
CA GLY A 204 -3.30 15.20 -1.11
C GLY A 204 -3.64 14.23 -2.21
N GLU A 205 -2.65 13.95 -3.05
CA GLU A 205 -2.78 13.13 -4.26
C GLU A 205 -3.00 11.65 -3.94
N LEU A 206 -2.43 11.17 -2.84
CA LEU A 206 -2.45 9.76 -2.45
C LEU A 206 -3.32 9.53 -1.21
N TRP A 207 -4.05 8.42 -1.20
CA TRP A 207 -4.85 8.00 -0.05
C TRP A 207 -3.99 7.30 0.99
N PRO A 208 -4.20 7.55 2.29
CA PRO A 208 -3.35 6.97 3.31
C PRO A 208 -3.86 5.58 3.67
N LYS A 209 -2.94 4.77 4.17
CA LYS A 209 -3.28 3.69 5.10
C LYS A 209 -3.51 4.30 6.47
N PHE A 210 -4.71 4.12 7.02
CA PHE A 210 -5.01 4.51 8.40
C PHE A 210 -4.61 3.40 9.37
N SER A 211 -3.96 3.77 10.47
CA SER A 211 -3.64 2.89 11.59
C SER A 211 -4.13 3.51 12.89
N VAL A 212 -4.79 2.72 13.73
CA VAL A 212 -5.27 3.16 15.04
C VAL A 212 -4.58 2.31 16.09
N ARG A 213 -3.83 2.94 16.98
CA ARG A 213 -3.17 2.26 18.11
C ARG A 213 -3.86 2.64 19.40
N LEU A 214 -4.24 1.61 20.16
CA LEU A 214 -4.95 1.76 21.43
C LEU A 214 -3.99 1.48 22.58
N VAL A 215 -3.89 2.40 23.53
CA VAL A 215 -2.96 2.35 24.66
C VAL A 215 -3.73 2.62 25.96
N GLY A 216 -3.36 1.89 27.03
CA GLY A 216 -3.92 2.12 28.37
C GLY A 216 -5.39 1.70 28.55
N GLY A 217 -5.94 0.89 27.65
CA GLY A 217 -7.34 0.48 27.68
C GLY A 217 -8.27 1.39 26.87
N ALA A 218 -7.73 2.29 26.04
CA ALA A 218 -8.53 3.06 25.09
C ALA A 218 -9.33 2.13 24.18
N SER A 219 -10.63 2.36 24.08
CA SER A 219 -11.52 1.55 23.24
C SER A 219 -12.56 2.47 22.61
N PRO A 220 -12.35 2.95 21.37
CA PRO A 220 -13.41 3.63 20.65
C PRO A 220 -14.57 2.67 20.40
N ASP A 221 -15.81 3.17 20.46
CA ASP A 221 -17.02 2.42 20.13
C ASP A 221 -17.03 1.95 18.67
N SER A 222 -16.55 2.81 17.76
CA SER A 222 -16.38 2.42 16.35
C SER A 222 -15.19 3.13 15.70
N VAL A 223 -14.63 2.44 14.70
CA VAL A 223 -13.60 2.95 13.81
C VAL A 223 -14.10 2.77 12.39
N GLU A 224 -14.28 3.87 11.68
CA GLU A 224 -14.81 3.87 10.32
C GLU A 224 -13.84 4.60 9.38
N THR A 225 -13.71 4.08 8.16
CA THR A 225 -12.85 4.70 7.13
C THR A 225 -13.61 4.78 5.82
N LEU A 226 -13.54 5.92 5.16
CA LEU A 226 -14.07 6.11 3.82
C LEU A 226 -13.13 6.99 3.01
N GLY A 227 -12.47 6.41 2.01
CA GLY A 227 -11.50 7.10 1.16
C GLY A 227 -10.40 7.77 1.99
N ASN A 228 -10.34 9.10 1.96
CA ASN A 228 -9.36 9.90 2.67
C ASN A 228 -9.78 10.32 4.09
N ARG A 229 -10.82 9.71 4.66
CA ARG A 229 -11.35 10.05 5.98
C ARG A 229 -11.27 8.86 6.94
N LEU A 230 -10.78 9.14 8.14
CA LEU A 230 -10.86 8.27 9.32
C LEU A 230 -11.83 8.91 10.32
N MET A 231 -12.76 8.13 10.84
CA MET A 231 -13.64 8.52 11.93
C MET A 231 -13.45 7.56 13.10
N LEU A 232 -13.30 8.12 14.28
CA LEU A 232 -13.24 7.41 15.55
C LEU A 232 -14.41 7.88 16.39
N ARG A 233 -15.42 7.01 16.57
CA ARG A 233 -16.48 7.25 17.55
C ARG A 233 -15.94 6.82 18.90
N LEU A 234 -15.80 7.76 19.82
CA LEU A 234 -15.07 7.52 21.06
C LEU A 234 -15.98 6.98 22.16
N TRP A 235 -17.20 7.52 22.28
CA TRP A 235 -18.26 6.96 23.12
C TRP A 235 -19.63 7.53 22.69
N ALA A 236 -20.68 6.73 22.86
CA ALA A 236 -22.07 7.13 22.71
C ALA A 236 -22.64 7.69 24.03
N ALA A 237 -23.53 8.68 23.94
CA ALA A 237 -24.35 9.08 25.09
C ALA A 237 -25.32 7.92 25.42
N THR A 238 -25.18 7.33 26.60
CA THR A 238 -26.13 6.33 27.14
C THR A 238 -27.41 6.98 27.62
#